data_AF-A0A857J161-F1
#
_entry.id   AF-A0A857J161-F1
#
_cell.length_a   1.000
_cell.length_b   1.000
_cell.length_c   1.000
_cell.angle_alpha   90.00
_cell.angle_beta   90.00
_cell.angle_gamma   90.00
#
_symmetry.space_group_name_H-M   'P 1'
#
loop_
_entity.id
_entity.type
_entity.pdbx_description
1 polymer ?
#
loop_
_entity_poly.entity_id
_entity_poly.type
_entity_poly.pdbx_seq_one_letter_code
_entity_poly.pdbx_strand_id
1 'polypeptide(L)'
;MLEKLPDALGHALRNQRAGLDAIAFNRTDLRQGTAAIAVTSLAFVDHAPIPALYTADGDGRSPPLQWGGLPEETGSVVLIVEDADAPTPKPLVHAIVVDLPPGDGAMAEGALSGGDHEEDGSSEERDGAGTDEPRTGRNSYLQSAWLPPDPPPGHGVHRYAFQVFALSPGAVFSENPGRDEVLELLGSHAIASGLLIGTYERDHTVKVDDADAVPLGGGAQLA
;
A
#
# COMPACT_ATOMS: atom_id res chain seq x y z
N MET A 1 2.84 5.45 13.29
CA MET A 1 2.13 6.73 13.37
C MET A 1 3.12 7.85 13.16
N LEU A 2 3.40 8.11 11.88
CA LEU A 2 4.32 9.13 11.40
C LEU A 2 3.63 10.51 11.33
N GLU A 3 2.30 10.56 11.37
CA GLU A 3 1.49 11.78 11.50
C GLU A 3 1.80 12.58 12.76
N LYS A 4 2.37 11.94 13.78
CA LYS A 4 2.74 12.57 15.05
C LYS A 4 4.10 13.27 14.99
N LEU A 5 4.83 13.15 13.89
CA LEU A 5 6.10 13.84 13.73
C LEU A 5 5.86 15.35 13.55
N PRO A 6 6.58 16.22 14.27
CA PRO A 6 6.47 17.67 14.06
C PRO A 6 6.84 18.06 12.63
N ASP A 7 6.14 19.03 12.05
CA ASP A 7 6.37 19.55 10.68
C ASP A 7 7.84 19.87 10.40
N ALA A 8 8.53 20.46 11.38
CA ALA A 8 9.95 20.80 11.26
C ALA A 8 10.83 19.56 10.96
N LEU A 9 10.44 18.39 11.49
CA LEU A 9 11.11 17.13 11.24
C LEU A 9 10.76 16.55 9.88
N GLY A 10 9.49 16.63 9.45
CA GLY A 10 9.09 16.25 8.09
C GLY A 10 9.85 17.06 7.03
N HIS A 11 9.95 18.37 7.20
CA HIS A 11 10.74 19.23 6.31
C HIS A 11 12.24 18.91 6.31
N ALA A 12 12.81 18.57 7.46
CA ALA A 12 14.21 18.18 7.56
C ALA A 12 14.50 16.87 6.81
N LEU A 13 13.50 15.98 6.74
CA LEU A 13 13.60 14.68 6.09
C LEU A 13 13.29 14.72 4.59
N ARG A 14 12.73 15.80 4.02
CA ARG A 14 12.23 15.89 2.62
C ARG A 14 13.15 15.33 1.51
N ASN A 15 14.46 15.34 1.74
CA ASN A 15 15.49 14.86 0.80
C ASN A 15 15.87 13.37 1.03
N GLN A 16 15.37 12.74 2.08
CA GLN A 16 15.58 11.33 2.42
C GLN A 16 14.40 10.53 1.86
N ARG A 17 14.66 9.76 0.82
CA ARG A 17 13.67 8.95 0.11
C ARG A 17 14.33 7.64 -0.28
N ALA A 18 13.62 6.52 -0.09
CA ALA A 18 14.12 5.22 -0.51
C ALA A 18 14.37 5.14 -2.03
N GLY A 19 13.53 5.83 -2.82
CA GLY A 19 13.58 5.92 -4.26
C GLY A 19 12.81 4.81 -4.98
N LEU A 20 12.25 5.15 -6.15
CA LEU A 20 11.57 4.19 -7.01
C LEU A 20 12.51 3.07 -7.48
N ASP A 21 13.81 3.32 -7.65
CA ASP A 21 14.76 2.28 -8.05
C ASP A 21 14.85 1.12 -7.05
N ALA A 22 14.46 1.36 -5.79
CA ALA A 22 14.53 0.38 -4.73
C ALA A 22 13.28 -0.50 -4.56
N ILE A 23 12.15 -0.16 -5.22
CA ILE A 23 10.91 -0.95 -5.14
C ILE A 23 11.08 -2.32 -5.82
N ALA A 24 10.24 -3.29 -5.45
CA ALA A 24 10.29 -4.64 -5.99
C ALA A 24 10.22 -4.67 -7.52
N PHE A 25 9.32 -3.89 -8.12
CA PHE A 25 9.12 -3.83 -9.57
C PHE A 25 10.38 -3.41 -10.32
N ASN A 26 11.11 -2.43 -9.77
CA ASN A 26 12.34 -1.95 -10.39
C ASN A 26 13.54 -2.84 -10.08
N ARG A 27 13.49 -3.62 -9.02
CA ARG A 27 14.52 -4.61 -8.68
C ARG A 27 14.35 -5.96 -9.39
N THR A 28 13.16 -6.27 -9.85
CA THR A 28 12.87 -7.49 -10.61
C THR A 28 13.01 -7.15 -12.10
N ASP A 29 14.08 -7.61 -12.74
CA ASP A 29 14.47 -7.28 -14.13
C ASP A 29 13.52 -7.86 -15.21
N LEU A 30 12.22 -7.54 -15.14
CA LEU A 30 11.17 -8.01 -16.06
C LEU A 30 10.66 -6.92 -17.02
N ARG A 31 11.42 -5.83 -17.18
CA ARG A 31 10.91 -4.58 -17.76
C ARG A 31 10.66 -4.57 -19.29
N GLN A 32 10.67 -5.70 -19.99
CA GLN A 32 10.59 -5.71 -21.47
C GLN A 32 9.81 -6.91 -22.04
N GLY A 33 8.93 -6.64 -23.03
CA GLY A 33 8.26 -7.67 -23.83
C GLY A 33 6.85 -8.06 -23.35
N THR A 34 6.38 -9.26 -23.71
CA THR A 34 5.06 -9.85 -23.39
C THR A 34 4.82 -10.14 -21.90
N ALA A 35 5.61 -9.56 -21.01
CA ALA A 35 5.65 -9.79 -19.57
C ALA A 35 5.00 -8.63 -18.76
N ALA A 36 4.09 -7.88 -19.37
CA ALA A 36 3.44 -6.72 -18.74
C ALA A 36 2.03 -7.07 -18.24
N ILE A 37 1.76 -6.74 -16.98
CA ILE A 37 0.43 -6.86 -16.34
C ILE A 37 -0.18 -5.46 -16.26
N ALA A 38 -1.43 -5.31 -16.70
CA ALA A 38 -2.19 -4.08 -16.48
C ALA A 38 -2.64 -4.04 -15.02
N VAL A 39 -2.33 -2.98 -14.29
CA VAL A 39 -2.78 -2.76 -12.90
C VAL A 39 -3.53 -1.44 -12.83
N THR A 40 -4.75 -1.47 -12.30
CA THR A 40 -5.66 -0.32 -12.27
C THR A 40 -6.42 -0.25 -10.95
N SER A 41 -6.96 0.92 -10.66
CA SER A 41 -7.88 1.14 -9.55
C SER A 41 -9.05 2.00 -10.01
N LEU A 42 -10.24 1.72 -9.48
CA LEU A 42 -11.39 2.61 -9.65
C LEU A 42 -11.32 3.84 -8.73
N ALA A 43 -10.42 3.83 -7.74
CA ALA A 43 -10.28 4.93 -6.77
C ALA A 43 -9.39 6.07 -7.29
N PHE A 44 -8.39 5.77 -8.10
CA PHE A 44 -7.45 6.75 -8.64
C PHE A 44 -6.82 6.25 -9.94
N VAL A 45 -6.43 7.19 -10.79
CA VAL A 45 -5.67 6.94 -12.03
C VAL A 45 -4.19 6.84 -11.68
N ASP A 46 -3.41 6.14 -12.50
CA ASP A 46 -1.96 6.06 -12.35
C ASP A 46 -1.32 7.46 -12.19
N HIS A 47 -0.40 7.56 -11.24
CA HIS A 47 0.25 8.76 -10.72
C HIS A 47 -0.67 9.84 -10.12
N ALA A 48 -1.98 9.61 -10.00
CA ALA A 48 -2.90 10.56 -9.38
C ALA A 48 -2.92 10.46 -7.84
N PRO A 49 -3.46 11.47 -7.14
CA PRO A 49 -3.65 11.40 -5.69
C PRO A 49 -4.58 10.28 -5.26
N ILE A 50 -4.19 9.54 -4.21
CA ILE A 50 -5.03 8.56 -3.51
C ILE A 50 -6.06 9.33 -2.67
N PRO A 51 -7.36 9.04 -2.79
CA PRO A 51 -8.38 9.66 -1.94
C PRO A 51 -8.14 9.43 -0.45
N ALA A 52 -8.40 10.44 0.37
CA ALA A 52 -8.16 10.40 1.83
C ALA A 52 -8.83 9.20 2.53
N LEU A 53 -9.96 8.71 2.01
CA LEU A 53 -10.65 7.50 2.46
C LEU A 53 -9.71 6.29 2.63
N TYR A 54 -8.68 6.18 1.78
CA TYR A 54 -7.75 5.06 1.76
C TYR A 54 -6.46 5.30 2.57
N THR A 55 -6.39 6.42 3.29
CA THR A 55 -5.19 6.90 4.00
C THR A 55 -5.44 6.99 5.50
N ALA A 56 -4.40 7.25 6.29
CA ALA A 56 -4.52 7.44 7.74
C ALA A 56 -5.33 8.70 8.12
N ASP A 57 -5.65 9.58 7.15
CA ASP A 57 -6.52 10.74 7.32
C ASP A 57 -8.03 10.44 7.13
N GLY A 58 -8.37 9.23 6.68
CA GLY A 58 -9.75 8.77 6.48
C GLY A 58 -9.98 7.42 7.16
N ASP A 59 -10.79 6.56 6.53
CA ASP A 59 -11.12 5.23 7.07
C ASP A 59 -9.94 4.24 7.02
N GLY A 60 -8.85 4.59 6.33
CA GLY A 60 -7.66 3.74 6.24
C GLY A 60 -7.87 2.42 5.48
N ARG A 61 -8.88 2.35 4.62
CA ARG A 61 -9.18 1.14 3.82
C ARG A 61 -8.13 0.94 2.72
N SER A 62 -7.89 -0.31 2.31
CA SER A 62 -7.14 -0.55 1.08
C SER A 62 -7.97 -0.14 -0.15
N PRO A 63 -7.38 0.52 -1.16
CA PRO A 63 -8.11 0.88 -2.37
C PRO A 63 -8.50 -0.38 -3.17
N PRO A 64 -9.60 -0.34 -3.94
CA PRO A 64 -9.92 -1.42 -4.87
C PRO A 64 -8.84 -1.51 -5.95
N LEU A 65 -8.42 -2.71 -6.30
CA LEU A 65 -7.41 -2.98 -7.32
C LEU A 65 -7.95 -3.97 -8.33
N GLN A 66 -7.51 -3.84 -9.58
CA GLN A 66 -7.77 -4.80 -10.63
C GLN A 66 -6.49 -5.01 -11.43
N TRP A 67 -6.23 -6.26 -11.78
CA TRP A 67 -5.14 -6.63 -12.68
C TRP A 67 -5.62 -7.52 -13.81
N GLY A 68 -4.94 -7.44 -14.94
CA GLY A 68 -5.19 -8.33 -16.05
C GLY A 68 -4.05 -8.43 -17.07
N GLY A 69 -4.19 -9.41 -17.98
CA GLY A 69 -3.17 -9.74 -18.96
C GLY A 69 -2.10 -10.67 -18.42
N LEU A 70 -2.45 -11.57 -17.50
CA LEU A 70 -1.48 -12.52 -16.93
C LEU A 70 -1.13 -13.62 -17.96
N PRO A 71 0.15 -14.06 -18.03
CA PRO A 71 0.55 -15.20 -18.86
C PRO A 71 -0.20 -16.48 -18.49
N GLU A 72 -0.46 -17.36 -19.46
CA GLU A 72 -1.14 -18.65 -19.24
C GLU A 72 -0.33 -19.57 -18.29
N GLU A 73 0.99 -19.41 -18.26
CA GLU A 73 1.90 -20.18 -17.41
C GLU A 73 1.96 -19.66 -15.96
N THR A 74 1.09 -18.72 -15.57
CA THR A 74 1.03 -18.24 -14.19
C THR A 74 0.64 -19.38 -13.25
N GLY A 75 1.43 -19.59 -12.20
CA GLY A 75 1.14 -20.52 -11.10
C GLY A 75 0.55 -19.84 -9.87
N SER A 76 0.95 -18.60 -9.59
CA SER A 76 0.37 -17.76 -8.54
C SER A 76 0.66 -16.29 -8.79
N VAL A 77 -0.06 -15.42 -8.08
CA VAL A 77 0.08 -13.97 -8.16
C VAL A 77 0.53 -13.40 -6.81
N VAL A 78 1.37 -12.37 -6.86
CA VAL A 78 1.84 -11.62 -5.69
C VAL A 78 1.46 -10.15 -5.86
N LEU A 79 0.95 -9.56 -4.79
CA LEU A 79 0.79 -8.10 -4.64
C LEU A 79 1.74 -7.62 -3.53
N ILE A 80 2.55 -6.61 -3.82
CA ILE A 80 3.31 -5.87 -2.81
C ILE A 80 3.08 -4.38 -3.01
N VAL A 81 2.78 -3.68 -1.91
CA VAL A 81 2.59 -2.23 -1.90
C VAL A 81 3.74 -1.59 -1.14
N GLU A 82 4.44 -0.66 -1.76
CA GLU A 82 5.60 0.02 -1.16
C GLU A 82 5.52 1.53 -1.30
N ASP A 83 5.88 2.26 -0.25
CA ASP A 83 6.15 3.69 -0.29
C ASP A 83 7.61 3.91 -0.67
N ALA A 84 7.82 4.37 -1.91
CA ALA A 84 9.14 4.66 -2.46
C ALA A 84 9.76 5.95 -1.89
N ASP A 85 8.99 6.74 -1.17
CA ASP A 85 9.38 8.06 -0.69
C ASP A 85 9.43 8.17 0.82
N ALA A 86 9.18 7.06 1.53
CA ALA A 86 9.42 6.95 2.96
C ALA A 86 10.86 7.40 3.30
N PRO A 87 11.05 8.15 4.40
CA PRO A 87 12.37 8.59 4.86
C PRO A 87 13.16 7.46 5.53
N THR A 88 13.36 6.37 4.80
CA THR A 88 14.01 5.14 5.24
C THR A 88 15.00 4.64 4.17
N PRO A 89 16.02 3.83 4.53
CA PRO A 89 16.99 3.31 3.56
C PRO A 89 16.42 2.37 2.49
N LYS A 90 15.28 1.74 2.78
CA LYS A 90 14.51 0.87 1.86
C LYS A 90 13.06 1.38 1.80
N PRO A 91 12.30 1.09 0.72
CA PRO A 91 10.89 1.42 0.65
C PRO A 91 10.12 0.83 1.84
N LEU A 92 9.13 1.57 2.33
CA LEU A 92 8.27 1.09 3.42
C LEU A 92 7.19 0.21 2.83
N VAL A 93 7.09 -1.03 3.29
CA VAL A 93 6.10 -2.00 2.80
C VAL A 93 4.78 -1.76 3.52
N HIS A 94 3.74 -1.46 2.75
CA HIS A 94 2.38 -1.22 3.21
C HIS A 94 1.54 -2.49 3.26
N ALA A 95 1.76 -3.42 2.33
CA ALA A 95 1.12 -4.74 2.34
C ALA A 95 1.91 -5.73 1.47
N ILE A 96 1.77 -7.01 1.80
CA ILE A 96 2.19 -8.16 0.99
C ILE A 96 1.02 -9.12 0.93
N VAL A 97 0.69 -9.59 -0.27
CA VAL A 97 -0.25 -10.69 -0.52
C VAL A 97 0.42 -11.69 -1.43
N VAL A 98 0.33 -12.96 -1.07
CA VAL A 98 0.92 -14.08 -1.82
C VAL A 98 -0.15 -15.11 -2.14
N ASP A 99 0.19 -16.02 -3.06
CA ASP A 99 -0.68 -17.14 -3.48
C ASP A 99 -2.07 -16.71 -3.97
N LEU A 100 -2.16 -15.51 -4.56
CA LEU A 100 -3.36 -15.10 -5.27
C LEU A 100 -3.58 -16.02 -6.49
N PRO A 101 -4.84 -16.28 -6.89
CA PRO A 101 -5.15 -17.18 -8.00
C PRO A 101 -4.42 -16.83 -9.30
N PRO A 102 -4.04 -17.83 -10.12
CA PRO A 102 -3.20 -17.67 -11.31
C PRO A 102 -3.89 -17.04 -12.53
N GLY A 103 -4.63 -15.95 -12.36
CA GLY A 103 -5.33 -15.30 -13.46
C GLY A 103 -5.70 -13.86 -13.16
N ASP A 104 -6.29 -13.22 -14.16
CA ASP A 104 -6.85 -11.87 -14.05
C ASP A 104 -7.80 -11.82 -12.84
N GLY A 105 -7.71 -10.74 -12.09
CA GLY A 105 -8.32 -10.67 -10.77
C GLY A 105 -8.51 -9.26 -10.26
N ALA A 106 -9.16 -9.16 -9.12
CA ALA A 106 -9.41 -7.91 -8.45
C ALA A 106 -9.41 -8.10 -6.94
N MET A 107 -9.12 -7.03 -6.22
CA MET A 107 -9.34 -6.90 -4.79
C MET A 107 -10.37 -5.81 -4.54
N ALA A 108 -11.39 -6.13 -3.77
CA ALA A 108 -12.37 -5.17 -3.34
C ALA A 108 -11.74 -4.11 -2.42
N GLU A 109 -12.40 -2.96 -2.33
CA GLU A 109 -12.08 -1.97 -1.30
C GLU A 109 -12.08 -2.64 0.09
N GLY A 110 -11.06 -2.34 0.89
CA GLY A 110 -10.92 -2.87 2.25
C GLY A 110 -10.54 -4.36 2.34
N ALA A 111 -10.27 -5.04 1.22
CA ALA A 111 -9.92 -6.47 1.24
C ALA A 111 -8.62 -6.79 1.99
N LEU A 112 -7.77 -5.79 2.27
CA LEU A 112 -6.52 -5.95 3.04
C LEU A 112 -6.61 -5.41 4.47
N SER A 113 -7.80 -5.04 4.93
CA SER A 113 -8.00 -4.50 6.28
C SER A 113 -7.94 -5.56 7.39
N GLY A 114 -7.77 -6.85 7.04
CA GLY A 114 -7.52 -7.93 7.99
C GLY A 114 -6.14 -7.80 8.62
N GLY A 115 -6.09 -7.68 9.94
CA GLY A 115 -4.86 -7.49 10.71
C GLY A 115 -5.15 -7.43 12.19
N ASP A 116 -4.94 -8.55 12.88
CA ASP A 116 -5.10 -8.74 14.32
C ASP A 116 -6.56 -8.64 14.82
N HIS A 117 -7.39 -9.60 14.40
CA HIS A 117 -8.18 -10.24 15.46
C HIS A 117 -7.13 -10.84 16.40
N GLU A 118 -7.02 -10.33 17.63
CA GLU A 118 -6.39 -11.11 18.69
C GLU A 118 -7.20 -12.40 18.85
N GLU A 119 -6.85 -13.40 18.05
CA GLU A 119 -7.24 -14.78 18.29
C GLU A 119 -6.55 -15.17 19.59
N ASP A 120 -7.36 -15.23 20.64
CA ASP A 120 -7.05 -15.81 21.93
C ASP A 120 -6.51 -17.24 21.73
N GLY A 121 -5.20 -17.36 21.52
CA GLY A 121 -4.38 -18.55 21.73
C GLY A 121 -4.73 -19.85 20.99
N SER A 122 -5.81 -19.93 20.21
CA SER A 122 -6.15 -21.14 19.45
C SER A 122 -5.60 -21.03 18.03
N SER A 123 -4.35 -21.46 17.87
CA SER A 123 -3.86 -21.89 16.56
C SER A 123 -4.64 -23.14 16.15
N GLU A 124 -5.81 -22.95 15.56
CA GLU A 124 -6.38 -24.01 14.74
C GLU A 124 -5.53 -24.07 13.47
N GLU A 125 -4.87 -25.21 13.28
CA GLU A 125 -4.22 -25.56 12.02
C GLU A 125 -5.22 -25.26 10.89
N ARG A 126 -4.85 -24.33 10.00
CA ARG A 126 -5.65 -24.02 8.81
C ARG A 126 -5.62 -25.24 7.89
N ASP A 127 -6.49 -26.20 8.16
CA ASP A 127 -6.86 -27.24 7.22
C ASP A 127 -7.33 -26.55 5.94
N GLY A 128 -6.71 -26.89 4.80
CA GLY A 128 -6.79 -26.16 3.53
C GLY A 128 -8.18 -26.14 2.89
N ALA A 129 -9.13 -25.44 3.50
CA ALA A 129 -10.50 -25.25 3.07
C ALA A 129 -10.95 -23.80 3.37
N GLY A 130 -10.75 -22.93 2.39
CA GLY A 130 -11.58 -21.76 2.07
C GLY A 130 -12.01 -20.85 3.22
N THR A 131 -11.12 -19.96 3.64
CA THR A 131 -11.55 -18.60 3.96
C THR A 131 -11.33 -17.74 2.71
N ASP A 132 -12.30 -16.91 2.33
CA ASP A 132 -12.21 -15.99 1.18
C ASP A 132 -11.17 -14.86 1.38
N GLU A 133 -10.35 -14.95 2.44
CA GLU A 133 -9.37 -13.93 2.80
C GLU A 133 -8.00 -14.22 2.16
N PRO A 134 -7.38 -13.19 1.57
CA PRO A 134 -6.10 -13.34 0.89
C PRO A 134 -4.97 -13.70 1.88
N ARG A 135 -4.05 -14.56 1.47
CA ARG A 135 -2.87 -14.90 2.28
C ARG A 135 -1.88 -13.74 2.29
N THR A 136 -1.67 -13.14 3.46
CA THR A 136 -0.83 -11.95 3.62
C THR A 136 0.54 -12.24 4.21
N GLY A 137 1.53 -11.42 3.83
CA GLY A 137 2.84 -11.37 4.46
C GLY A 137 3.00 -10.21 5.43
N ARG A 138 4.16 -10.11 6.09
CA ARG A 138 4.45 -9.06 7.06
C ARG A 138 4.90 -7.77 6.39
N ASN A 139 4.17 -6.68 6.67
CA ASN A 139 4.52 -5.33 6.28
C ASN A 139 5.73 -4.79 7.09
N SER A 140 6.16 -3.55 6.83
CA SER A 140 7.32 -2.96 7.52
C SER A 140 7.12 -2.73 9.02
N TYR A 141 5.88 -2.80 9.51
CA TYR A 141 5.53 -2.73 10.93
C TYR A 141 5.35 -4.13 11.54
N LEU A 142 5.72 -5.19 10.81
CA LEU A 142 5.63 -6.60 11.20
C LEU A 142 4.19 -7.12 11.35
N GLN A 143 3.21 -6.42 10.79
CA GLN A 143 1.80 -6.82 10.81
C GLN A 143 1.43 -7.51 9.50
N SER A 144 0.54 -8.49 9.54
CA SER A 144 -0.02 -9.16 8.35
C SER A 144 -1.28 -8.42 7.89
N ALA A 145 -1.14 -7.14 7.57
CA ALA A 145 -2.25 -6.22 7.33
C ALA A 145 -1.89 -5.05 6.40
N TRP A 146 -2.89 -4.33 5.89
CA TRP A 146 -2.72 -3.04 5.22
C TRP A 146 -2.26 -1.95 6.20
N LEU A 147 -1.14 -1.30 5.87
CA LEU A 147 -0.80 0.00 6.45
C LEU A 147 -1.39 1.09 5.56
N PRO A 148 -2.25 1.98 6.05
CA PRO A 148 -2.71 3.10 5.25
C PRO A 148 -1.58 4.13 5.04
N PRO A 149 -1.51 4.82 3.87
CA PRO A 149 -0.65 5.97 3.63
C PRO A 149 -0.68 6.97 4.78
N ASP A 150 0.49 7.22 5.34
CA ASP A 150 0.69 8.12 6.49
C ASP A 150 2.04 8.86 6.38
N PRO A 151 2.24 9.70 5.34
CA PRO A 151 3.50 10.40 5.15
C PRO A 151 3.65 11.50 6.21
N PRO A 152 4.88 11.81 6.67
CA PRO A 152 5.08 12.89 7.64
C PRO A 152 4.62 14.24 7.05
N PRO A 153 3.91 15.08 7.82
CA PRO A 153 3.54 16.44 7.39
C PRO A 153 4.74 17.24 6.87
N GLY A 154 4.59 17.89 5.72
CA GLY A 154 5.65 18.71 5.11
C GLY A 154 6.84 17.94 4.51
N HIS A 155 6.80 16.59 4.45
CA HIS A 155 7.84 15.77 3.82
C HIS A 155 7.83 15.85 2.28
N GLY A 156 6.72 16.34 1.70
CA GLY A 156 6.46 16.35 0.27
C GLY A 156 5.52 15.21 -0.15
N VAL A 157 5.22 15.15 -1.44
CA VAL A 157 4.47 14.03 -2.04
C VAL A 157 5.22 12.70 -1.88
N HIS A 158 4.51 11.66 -1.44
CA HIS A 158 4.95 10.26 -1.47
C HIS A 158 4.29 9.50 -2.62
N ARG A 159 5.02 8.54 -3.19
CA ARG A 159 4.56 7.60 -4.23
C ARG A 159 4.43 6.20 -3.65
N TYR A 160 3.20 5.70 -3.66
CA TYR A 160 2.82 4.35 -3.23
C TYR A 160 2.72 3.46 -4.46
N ALA A 161 3.64 2.51 -4.57
CA ALA A 161 3.75 1.58 -5.67
C ALA A 161 2.96 0.31 -5.37
N PHE A 162 1.83 0.14 -6.06
CA PHE A 162 1.04 -1.08 -6.09
C PHE A 162 1.59 -1.99 -7.19
N GLN A 163 2.26 -3.07 -6.79
CA GLN A 163 3.08 -3.89 -7.68
C GLN A 163 2.51 -5.30 -7.73
N VAL A 164 2.12 -5.75 -8.93
CA VAL A 164 1.59 -7.10 -9.16
C VAL A 164 2.59 -7.91 -9.94
N PHE A 165 2.81 -9.16 -9.53
CA PHE A 165 3.70 -10.09 -10.21
C PHE A 165 2.98 -11.41 -10.48
N ALA A 166 3.14 -11.94 -11.69
CA ALA A 166 2.82 -13.33 -12.00
C ALA A 166 4.06 -14.18 -11.77
N LEU A 167 3.92 -15.27 -11.01
CA LEU A 167 4.97 -16.25 -10.76
C LEU A 167 4.72 -17.50 -11.58
N SER A 168 5.80 -18.09 -12.10
CA SER A 168 5.78 -19.47 -12.59
C SER A 168 5.44 -20.46 -11.47
N PRO A 169 4.90 -21.66 -11.78
CA PRO A 169 4.56 -22.65 -10.77
C PRO A 169 5.76 -23.07 -9.91
N GLY A 170 5.50 -23.39 -8.64
CA GLY A 170 6.51 -23.91 -7.71
C GLY A 170 7.14 -22.88 -6.77
N ALA A 171 6.72 -21.61 -6.82
CA ALA A 171 7.02 -20.66 -5.76
C ALA A 171 6.34 -21.11 -4.45
N VAL A 172 7.09 -21.14 -3.34
CA VAL A 172 6.58 -21.55 -2.02
C VAL A 172 6.99 -20.50 -0.99
N PHE A 173 6.01 -19.79 -0.45
CA PHE A 173 6.21 -18.80 0.60
C PHE A 173 6.07 -19.41 2.00
N SER A 174 6.93 -18.97 2.93
CA SER A 174 6.78 -19.18 4.38
C SER A 174 5.44 -18.63 4.87
N GLU A 175 4.96 -19.04 6.05
CA GLU A 175 3.62 -18.71 6.56
C GLU A 175 3.27 -17.21 6.44
N ASN A 176 4.20 -16.35 6.86
CA ASN A 176 4.06 -14.89 6.91
C ASN A 176 5.29 -14.22 6.26
N PRO A 177 5.40 -14.24 4.92
CA PRO A 177 6.62 -13.86 4.22
C PRO A 177 6.89 -12.37 4.38
N GLY A 178 8.17 -12.03 4.50
CA GLY A 178 8.62 -10.64 4.52
C GLY A 178 9.07 -10.17 3.14
N ARG A 179 9.38 -8.88 3.02
CA ARG A 179 9.87 -8.25 1.79
C ARG A 179 11.06 -8.97 1.15
N ASP A 180 12.06 -9.34 1.95
CA ASP A 180 13.29 -9.91 1.41
C ASP A 180 13.04 -11.32 0.80
N GLU A 181 12.17 -12.12 1.42
CA GLU A 181 11.72 -13.41 0.85
C GLU A 181 10.91 -13.21 -0.43
N VAL A 182 9.99 -12.23 -0.45
CA VAL A 182 9.26 -11.88 -1.67
C VAL A 182 10.25 -11.55 -2.78
N LEU A 183 11.23 -10.67 -2.54
CA LEU A 183 12.22 -10.30 -3.57
C LEU A 183 13.07 -11.48 -4.05
N GLU A 184 13.41 -12.42 -3.16
CA GLU A 184 14.11 -13.65 -3.52
C GLU A 184 13.28 -14.50 -4.48
N LEU A 185 12.00 -14.75 -4.14
CA LEU A 185 11.09 -15.53 -4.97
C LEU A 185 10.71 -14.83 -6.27
N LEU A 186 10.59 -13.50 -6.26
CA LEU A 186 10.41 -12.74 -7.51
C LEU A 186 11.62 -12.93 -8.44
N GLY A 187 12.84 -12.94 -7.90
CA GLY A 187 14.06 -13.11 -8.71
C GLY A 187 14.18 -14.47 -9.40
N SER A 188 13.58 -15.52 -8.83
CA SER A 188 13.64 -16.88 -9.38
C SER A 188 12.37 -17.31 -10.14
N HIS A 189 11.21 -16.75 -9.81
CA HIS A 189 9.92 -17.21 -10.34
C HIS A 189 9.12 -16.20 -11.14
N ALA A 190 9.39 -14.90 -11.03
CA ALA A 190 8.53 -13.91 -11.69
C ALA A 190 8.66 -13.97 -13.22
N ILE A 191 7.51 -13.99 -13.89
CA ILE A 191 7.39 -14.12 -15.36
C ILE A 191 6.69 -12.92 -16.00
N ALA A 192 5.93 -12.15 -15.23
CA ALA A 192 5.35 -10.88 -15.65
C ALA A 192 5.16 -9.96 -14.45
N SER A 193 5.12 -8.65 -14.70
CA SER A 193 4.91 -7.64 -13.66
C SER A 193 4.09 -6.46 -14.14
N GLY A 194 3.44 -5.79 -13.19
CA GLY A 194 2.66 -4.58 -13.41
C GLY A 194 2.82 -3.59 -12.25
N LEU A 195 2.66 -2.31 -12.55
CA LEU A 195 2.86 -1.21 -11.61
C LEU A 195 1.72 -0.20 -11.75
N LEU A 196 1.16 0.20 -10.61
CA LEU A 196 0.29 1.36 -10.47
C LEU A 196 0.86 2.25 -9.36
N ILE A 197 1.04 3.53 -9.63
CA ILE A 197 1.50 4.51 -8.63
C ILE A 197 0.32 5.36 -8.18
N GLY A 198 0.05 5.36 -6.88
CA GLY A 198 -0.78 6.39 -6.24
C GLY A 198 0.09 7.41 -5.52
N THR A 199 -0.37 8.64 -5.37
CA THR A 199 0.36 9.68 -4.61
C THR A 199 -0.41 10.15 -3.39
N TYR A 200 0.28 10.51 -2.32
CA TYR A 200 -0.34 11.17 -1.16
C TYR A 200 0.65 12.13 -0.50
N GLU A 201 0.13 13.23 0.03
CA GLU A 201 0.89 14.26 0.73
C GLU A 201 0.02 14.83 1.85
N ARG A 202 0.63 15.23 2.96
CA ARG A 202 -0.01 16.04 4.00
C ARG A 202 0.55 17.46 3.92
N ASP A 203 -0.24 18.35 3.34
CA ASP A 203 0.04 19.80 3.32
C ASP A 203 -0.43 20.46 4.63
N HIS A 204 0.17 21.61 4.97
CA HIS A 204 0.12 22.31 6.27
C HIS A 204 -1.24 22.85 6.72
N THR A 205 -2.36 22.46 6.10
CA THR A 205 -3.67 22.91 6.58
C THR A 205 -4.03 22.15 7.84
N VAL A 206 -3.60 22.69 8.98
CA VAL A 206 -4.35 22.62 10.23
C VAL A 206 -5.81 22.83 9.85
N LYS A 207 -6.66 21.80 10.04
CA LYS A 207 -8.10 22.00 10.02
C LYS A 207 -8.39 23.03 11.11
N VAL A 208 -8.69 24.26 10.71
CA VAL A 208 -9.32 25.20 11.63
C VAL A 208 -10.70 24.61 11.83
N ASP A 209 -10.93 23.99 12.98
CA ASP A 209 -12.28 23.70 13.41
C ASP A 209 -13.03 25.03 13.42
N ASP A 210 -14.06 25.18 12.59
CA ASP A 210 -15.00 26.32 12.57
C ASP A 210 -15.87 26.31 13.85
N ALA A 211 -15.23 26.26 15.03
CA ALA A 211 -15.89 26.15 16.32
C ALA A 211 -15.87 27.45 17.14
N ASP A 212 -15.23 28.53 16.65
CA ASP A 212 -15.16 29.81 17.38
C ASP A 212 -15.54 31.02 16.51
N ALA A 213 -16.60 30.90 15.71
CA ALA A 213 -17.31 32.08 15.22
C ALA A 213 -18.07 32.74 16.39
N VAL A 214 -17.37 33.58 17.17
CA VAL A 214 -17.99 34.47 18.16
C VAL A 214 -18.89 35.45 17.41
N PRO A 215 -20.21 35.48 17.65
CA PRO A 215 -21.07 36.46 16.99
C PRO A 215 -20.76 37.84 17.57
N LEU A 216 -20.28 38.76 16.72
CA LEU A 216 -20.18 40.17 17.05
C LEU A 216 -21.60 40.73 17.26
N GLY A 217 -21.98 40.85 18.53
CA GLY A 217 -23.28 41.35 18.95
C GLY A 217 -23.51 42.80 18.54
N GLY A 218 -24.62 43.00 17.84
CA GLY A 218 -25.59 44.09 17.99
C GLY A 218 -25.06 45.51 18.21
N GLY A 219 -25.02 46.28 17.11
CA GLY A 219 -25.06 47.74 17.18
C GLY A 219 -26.41 48.20 17.75
N ALA A 220 -26.38 48.89 18.89
CA ALA A 220 -27.52 49.64 19.39
C ALA A 220 -27.43 51.09 18.91
N GLN A 221 -28.48 51.51 18.21
CA GLN A 221 -28.66 52.82 17.61
C GLN A 221 -29.32 53.79 18.62
N LEU A 222 -28.70 54.97 18.76
CA LEU A 222 -29.24 56.31 19.02
C LEU A 222 -30.40 56.52 20.02
N ALA A 223 -30.15 57.45 20.96
CA ALA A 223 -31.10 58.48 21.37
C ALA A 223 -30.35 59.82 21.49
#